data_AF-A0A7J4Q317-F1
#
_entry.id   AF-A0A7J4Q317-F1
#
_cell.length_a   1.000
_cell.length_b   1.000
_cell.length_c   1.000
_cell.angle_alpha   90.00
_cell.angle_beta   90.00
_cell.angle_gamma   90.00
#
_symmetry.space_group_name_H-M   'P 1'
#
loop_
_entity.id
_entity.type
_entity.pdbx_description
1 polymer ?
#
loop_
_entity_poly.entity_id
_entity_poly.type
_entity_poly.pdbx_seq_one_letter_code
_entity_poly.pdbx_strand_id
1 'polypeptide(L)'
;NSDLDDDNDSWLDAEEHSCGTDSNNSTSIPEDTDGDRICNILDEDDDGDGVIDAFDAFPLDVNETSDYDLDGIGDNGDDDDDNDNWSDSDEVNCGSEQMDANSTPDDLDMDMICDIMDSDDDNDNYEDSQDDFPRDPNEWSDFDNDGLGDNADLDDDNDNWSDLDEFSCMTESLNYNSTPIDSDSDNL
;
A
#
# COMPACT_ATOMS: atom_id res chain seq x y z
N ASN A 1 22.23 57.07 23.85
CA ASN A 1 22.00 56.29 25.08
C ASN A 1 21.73 54.93 24.50
N SER A 2 22.74 54.07 24.40
CA SER A 2 22.50 52.72 23.90
C SER A 2 21.57 52.08 24.92
N ASP A 3 20.33 51.81 24.53
CA ASP A 3 19.57 50.83 25.30
C ASP A 3 20.10 49.44 24.92
N LEU A 4 19.34 48.38 25.11
CA LEU A 4 19.79 47.02 24.80
C LEU A 4 18.93 46.39 23.68
N ASP A 5 18.02 47.17 23.11
CA ASP A 5 16.96 46.83 22.15
C ASP A 5 16.63 48.13 21.40
N ASP A 6 17.56 48.52 20.52
CA ASP A 6 17.61 49.87 19.94
C ASP A 6 16.35 50.17 19.06
N ASP A 7 15.63 49.14 18.59
CA ASP A 7 14.44 49.26 17.74
C ASP A 7 13.11 48.79 18.37
N ASN A 8 13.16 48.22 19.57
CA ASN A 8 12.02 47.79 20.40
C ASN A 8 11.18 46.66 19.79
N ASP A 9 11.81 45.68 19.15
CA ASP A 9 11.14 44.49 18.59
C ASP A 9 11.11 43.26 19.51
N SER A 10 11.69 43.38 20.71
CA SER A 10 11.80 42.34 21.76
C SER A 10 12.95 41.36 21.61
N TRP A 11 13.89 41.59 20.70
CA TRP A 11 15.20 40.96 20.67
C TRP A 11 16.27 41.92 21.18
N LEU A 12 17.30 41.40 21.85
CA LEU A 12 18.39 42.23 22.34
C LEU A 12 19.42 42.45 21.23
N ASP A 13 20.06 43.63 21.18
CA ASP A 13 21.08 43.96 20.18
C ASP A 13 22.20 42.89 20.08
N ALA A 14 22.51 42.23 21.20
CA ALA A 14 23.51 41.16 21.27
C ALA A 14 23.03 39.81 20.71
N GLU A 15 21.75 39.50 20.87
CA GLU A 15 21.09 38.32 20.29
C GLU A 15 21.02 38.50 18.78
N GLU A 16 20.51 39.64 18.33
CA GLU A 16 20.45 40.00 16.90
C GLU A 16 21.83 40.00 16.23
N HIS A 17 22.85 40.54 16.91
CA HIS A 17 24.22 40.46 16.39
C HIS A 17 24.69 39.01 16.20
N SER A 18 24.28 38.11 17.09
CA SER A 18 24.64 36.68 17.04
C SER A 18 23.85 35.93 15.97
N CYS A 19 22.59 36.32 15.76
CA CYS A 19 21.68 35.78 14.76
C CYS A 19 21.84 36.42 13.36
N GLY A 20 22.62 37.51 13.26
CA GLY A 20 22.93 38.19 12.00
C GLY A 20 21.85 39.18 11.54
N THR A 21 20.98 39.65 12.43
CA THR A 21 19.92 40.62 12.13
C THR A 21 20.31 42.06 12.49
N ASP A 22 19.54 43.05 12.01
CA ASP A 22 19.83 44.48 12.19
C ASP A 22 19.07 45.08 13.37
N SER A 23 19.79 45.31 14.47
CA SER A 23 19.25 45.85 15.74
C SER A 23 18.71 47.28 15.72
N ASN A 24 18.69 47.91 14.54
CA ASN A 24 18.11 49.24 14.34
C ASN A 24 16.86 49.18 13.46
N ASN A 25 16.40 47.98 13.11
CA ASN A 25 15.33 47.75 12.18
C ASN A 25 14.38 46.67 12.72
N SER A 26 13.30 47.11 13.37
CA SER A 26 12.32 46.23 14.04
C SER A 26 11.50 45.28 13.16
N THR A 27 11.80 45.23 11.85
CA THR A 27 11.29 44.20 10.94
C THR A 27 12.33 43.12 10.63
N SER A 28 13.55 43.28 11.12
CA SER A 28 14.69 42.39 10.95
C SER A 28 14.84 41.55 12.23
N ILE A 29 13.85 40.70 12.50
CA ILE A 29 13.90 39.81 13.67
C ILE A 29 14.66 38.52 13.35
N PRO A 30 15.36 37.91 14.33
CA PRO A 30 15.86 36.55 14.23
C PRO A 30 14.74 35.55 13.91
N GLU A 31 15.05 34.54 13.11
CA GLU A 31 14.20 33.34 12.92
C GLU A 31 14.39 32.45 14.15
N ASP A 32 13.28 31.99 14.72
CA ASP A 32 13.15 31.26 15.99
C ASP A 32 11.87 30.41 15.85
N THR A 33 12.02 29.22 15.26
CA THR A 33 10.88 28.40 14.81
C THR A 33 10.09 27.84 15.98
N ASP A 34 10.75 27.40 17.05
CA ASP A 34 10.11 26.82 18.24
C ASP A 34 9.74 27.85 19.33
N GLY A 35 10.31 29.06 19.25
CA GLY A 35 10.03 30.17 20.16
C GLY A 35 10.75 30.10 21.49
N ASP A 36 11.85 29.35 21.61
CA ASP A 36 12.60 29.17 22.86
C ASP A 36 13.55 30.34 23.21
N ARG A 37 13.71 31.30 22.28
CA ARG A 37 14.62 32.47 22.31
C ARG A 37 16.06 32.18 21.91
N ILE A 38 16.32 31.08 21.26
CA ILE A 38 17.51 30.79 20.50
C ILE A 38 17.10 30.90 19.04
N CYS A 39 17.86 31.66 18.26
CA CYS A 39 17.56 31.75 16.85
C CYS A 39 18.10 30.51 16.14
N ASN A 40 17.42 30.08 15.07
CA ASN A 40 17.71 28.84 14.36
C ASN A 40 19.22 28.63 14.04
N ILE A 41 19.92 29.68 13.61
CA ILE A 41 21.36 29.57 13.32
C ILE A 41 22.26 29.20 14.53
N LEU A 42 21.75 29.33 15.74
CA LEU A 42 22.40 28.98 17.01
C LEU A 42 21.69 27.86 17.76
N ASP A 43 20.52 27.44 17.29
CA ASP A 43 19.81 26.29 17.82
C ASP A 43 20.41 25.00 17.24
N GLU A 44 20.25 23.88 17.96
CA GLU A 44 20.56 22.55 17.45
C GLU A 44 19.29 21.75 17.12
N ASP A 45 18.10 22.26 17.50
CA ASP A 45 16.77 21.65 17.36
C ASP A 45 15.77 22.77 17.04
N ASP A 46 15.81 23.25 15.79
CA ASP A 46 15.18 24.49 15.34
C ASP A 46 13.67 24.56 15.61
N ASP A 47 12.94 23.44 15.51
CA ASP A 47 11.50 23.35 15.73
C ASP A 47 11.08 22.73 17.07
N GLY A 48 12.06 22.30 17.87
CA GLY A 48 11.88 21.87 19.25
C GLY A 48 11.11 20.56 19.40
N ASP A 49 11.14 19.70 18.38
CA ASP A 49 10.42 18.43 18.35
C ASP A 49 11.19 17.29 19.08
N GLY A 50 12.49 17.52 19.32
CA GLY A 50 13.39 16.63 20.04
C GLY A 50 14.37 15.85 19.15
N VAL A 51 14.33 16.05 17.84
CA VAL A 51 15.33 15.57 16.87
C VAL A 51 16.20 16.75 16.43
N ILE A 52 17.50 16.65 16.67
CA ILE A 52 18.41 17.74 16.29
C ILE A 52 18.50 17.90 14.76
N ASP A 53 18.68 19.12 14.26
CA ASP A 53 18.66 19.45 12.82
C ASP A 53 19.58 18.56 11.97
N ALA A 54 20.68 18.09 12.56
CA ALA A 54 21.64 17.23 11.88
C ALA A 54 21.12 15.81 11.56
N PHE A 55 20.03 15.40 12.21
CA PHE A 55 19.37 14.11 12.03
C PHE A 55 17.89 14.26 11.67
N ASP A 56 17.42 15.49 11.49
CA ASP A 56 16.05 15.80 11.11
C ASP A 56 15.97 16.04 9.59
N ALA A 57 15.07 15.32 8.92
CA ALA A 57 14.78 15.55 7.51
C ALA A 57 14.03 16.88 7.26
N PHE A 58 13.26 17.33 8.25
CA PHE A 58 12.46 18.56 8.25
C PHE A 58 12.74 19.42 9.49
N PRO A 59 13.94 20.02 9.63
CA PRO A 59 14.34 20.75 10.84
C PRO A 59 13.47 21.96 11.25
N LEU A 60 12.45 22.32 10.47
CA LEU A 60 11.60 23.48 10.72
C LEU A 60 10.12 23.09 10.89
N ASP A 61 9.80 21.80 10.88
CA ASP A 61 8.44 21.27 11.03
C ASP A 61 8.38 20.27 12.18
N VAL A 62 7.92 20.76 13.33
CA VAL A 62 7.72 20.00 14.58
C VAL A 62 6.84 18.73 14.46
N ASN A 63 6.23 18.47 13.30
CA ASN A 63 5.43 17.28 13.05
C ASN A 63 6.12 16.26 12.14
N GLU A 64 7.30 16.55 11.60
CA GLU A 64 8.00 15.68 10.66
C GLU A 64 9.48 15.57 11.02
N THR A 65 10.01 14.34 11.04
CA THR A 65 11.44 14.09 11.37
C THR A 65 12.15 13.21 10.37
N SER A 66 11.39 12.47 9.57
CA SER A 66 11.85 11.38 8.71
C SER A 66 11.22 11.53 7.33
N ASP A 67 11.97 11.10 6.31
CA ASP A 67 11.67 11.14 4.87
C ASP A 67 12.28 9.86 4.30
N TYR A 68 11.58 8.73 4.45
CA TYR A 68 12.19 7.42 4.29
C TYR A 68 12.63 7.16 2.84
N ASP A 69 11.83 7.60 1.87
CA ASP A 69 12.09 7.46 0.45
C ASP A 69 12.83 8.65 -0.19
N LEU A 70 12.99 9.76 0.54
CA LEU A 70 13.69 10.98 0.14
C LEU A 70 12.96 11.76 -0.96
N ASP A 71 11.62 11.73 -0.96
CA ASP A 71 10.79 12.46 -1.90
C ASP A 71 10.56 13.94 -1.47
N GLY A 72 10.78 14.24 -0.19
CA GLY A 72 10.65 15.56 0.42
C GLY A 72 9.29 15.85 1.06
N ILE A 73 8.44 14.85 1.23
CA ILE A 73 7.28 14.79 2.11
C ILE A 73 7.71 13.97 3.35
N GLY A 74 7.28 14.38 4.54
CA GLY A 74 7.67 13.67 5.76
C GLY A 74 6.76 12.47 6.03
N ASP A 75 7.32 11.41 6.61
CA ASP A 75 6.64 10.13 6.85
C ASP A 75 5.30 10.27 7.60
N ASN A 76 5.09 11.30 8.45
CA ASN A 76 3.78 11.47 9.11
C ASN A 76 2.70 12.07 8.20
N GLY A 77 3.10 12.65 7.07
CA GLY A 77 2.27 13.33 6.08
C GLY A 77 2.33 12.73 4.67
N ASP A 78 3.22 11.77 4.44
CA ASP A 78 3.23 10.92 3.26
C ASP A 78 2.21 9.78 3.41
N ASP A 79 1.62 9.36 2.29
CA ASP A 79 0.71 8.22 2.22
C ASP A 79 1.42 6.97 1.63
N ASP A 80 2.68 7.06 1.18
CA ASP A 80 3.48 5.97 0.57
C ASP A 80 4.98 6.13 0.96
N ASP A 81 5.32 5.77 2.20
CA ASP A 81 6.62 6.05 2.84
C ASP A 81 7.83 5.41 2.13
N ASP A 82 7.64 4.39 1.28
CA ASP A 82 8.73 3.72 0.55
C ASP A 82 8.65 3.80 -0.98
N ASN A 83 7.63 4.49 -1.50
CA ASN A 83 7.44 4.82 -2.90
C ASN A 83 7.27 3.59 -3.80
N ASP A 84 6.64 2.52 -3.28
CA ASP A 84 6.36 1.29 -4.02
C ASP A 84 4.99 1.26 -4.73
N ASN A 85 4.22 2.35 -4.59
CA ASN A 85 2.87 2.62 -5.09
C ASN A 85 1.73 2.00 -4.28
N TRP A 86 2.00 1.31 -3.18
CA TRP A 86 0.97 0.93 -2.20
C TRP A 86 0.91 1.98 -1.10
N SER A 87 -0.32 2.39 -0.72
CA SER A 87 -0.43 3.34 0.37
C SER A 87 -0.15 2.68 1.71
N ASP A 88 0.45 3.40 2.65
CA ASP A 88 0.66 3.00 4.04
C ASP A 88 -0.57 2.34 4.68
N SER A 89 -1.75 2.90 4.38
CA SER A 89 -3.03 2.39 4.86
C SER A 89 -3.36 1.03 4.25
N ASP A 90 -3.17 0.88 2.94
CA ASP A 90 -3.40 -0.38 2.24
C ASP A 90 -2.41 -1.43 2.71
N GLU A 91 -1.15 -1.08 2.85
CA GLU A 91 -0.10 -1.97 3.33
C GLU A 91 -0.37 -2.52 4.73
N VAL A 92 -0.80 -1.67 5.67
CA VAL A 92 -1.22 -2.11 7.00
C VAL A 92 -2.40 -3.08 6.94
N ASN A 93 -3.34 -2.87 6.01
CA ASN A 93 -4.49 -3.75 5.83
C ASN A 93 -4.12 -5.08 5.15
N CYS A 94 -3.14 -5.04 4.25
CA CYS A 94 -2.69 -6.17 3.44
C CYS A 94 -1.54 -6.96 4.08
N GLY A 95 -0.91 -6.40 5.11
CA GLY A 95 0.14 -7.05 5.90
C GLY A 95 1.56 -6.88 5.33
N SER A 96 1.81 -5.85 4.52
CA SER A 96 3.14 -5.41 4.10
C SER A 96 3.79 -4.43 5.09
N GLU A 97 5.05 -4.06 4.83
CA GLU A 97 5.85 -3.14 5.64
C GLU A 97 5.99 -1.81 4.92
N GLN A 98 5.52 -0.71 5.52
CA GLN A 98 5.45 0.61 4.85
C GLN A 98 6.78 1.31 4.61
N MET A 99 7.88 0.65 4.98
CA MET A 99 9.23 1.17 4.84
C MET A 99 10.12 0.12 4.15
N ASP A 100 9.56 -0.77 3.35
CA ASP A 100 10.32 -1.71 2.52
C ASP A 100 9.62 -1.92 1.18
N ALA A 101 10.05 -1.18 0.16
CA ALA A 101 9.52 -1.25 -1.20
C ALA A 101 9.65 -2.64 -1.90
N ASN A 102 10.20 -3.65 -1.21
CA ASN A 102 10.19 -5.06 -1.67
C ASN A 102 9.13 -5.90 -0.96
N SER A 103 8.42 -5.31 -0.01
CA SER A 103 7.34 -5.89 0.76
C SER A 103 6.02 -5.35 0.21
N THR A 104 5.68 -5.63 -1.04
CA THR A 104 4.38 -5.24 -1.59
C THR A 104 3.28 -6.23 -1.16
N PRO A 105 2.02 -5.80 -1.03
CA PRO A 105 0.86 -6.68 -0.99
C PRO A 105 0.81 -7.68 -2.15
N ASP A 106 0.23 -8.87 -1.91
CA ASP A 106 -0.17 -9.78 -2.98
C ASP A 106 -1.39 -9.17 -3.70
N ASP A 107 -1.32 -9.08 -5.03
CA ASP A 107 -2.34 -8.51 -5.94
C ASP A 107 -2.31 -9.34 -7.24
N LEU A 108 -3.08 -10.42 -7.25
CA LEU A 108 -2.98 -11.47 -8.26
C LEU A 108 -3.43 -11.00 -9.66
N ASP A 109 -4.42 -10.12 -9.72
CA ASP A 109 -4.99 -9.61 -10.97
C ASP A 109 -4.49 -8.20 -11.36
N MET A 110 -3.74 -7.54 -10.47
CA MET A 110 -3.13 -6.22 -10.64
C MET A 110 -4.13 -5.06 -10.69
N ASP A 111 -5.22 -5.13 -9.92
CA ASP A 111 -6.25 -4.10 -9.86
C ASP A 111 -6.02 -3.03 -8.76
N MET A 112 -4.96 -3.20 -7.95
CA MET A 112 -4.61 -2.39 -6.77
C MET A 112 -5.52 -2.59 -5.55
N ILE A 113 -6.17 -3.75 -5.46
CA ILE A 113 -6.77 -4.29 -4.25
C ILE A 113 -5.99 -5.56 -3.94
N CYS A 114 -5.42 -5.65 -2.75
CA CYS A 114 -4.66 -6.83 -2.39
C CYS A 114 -5.59 -8.04 -2.20
N ASP A 115 -5.10 -9.26 -2.49
CA ASP A 115 -5.85 -10.52 -2.44
C ASP A 115 -6.70 -10.68 -1.15
N ILE A 116 -6.17 -10.23 0.01
CA ILE A 116 -6.89 -10.36 1.29
C ILE A 116 -8.10 -9.41 1.44
N MET A 117 -8.13 -8.34 0.64
CA MET A 117 -9.18 -7.33 0.60
C MET A 117 -10.04 -7.42 -0.67
N ASP A 118 -9.57 -8.14 -1.67
CA ASP A 118 -10.33 -8.49 -2.86
C ASP A 118 -11.36 -9.59 -2.53
N SER A 119 -12.40 -9.67 -3.36
CA SER A 119 -13.40 -10.70 -3.32
C SER A 119 -13.39 -11.58 -4.57
N ASP A 120 -12.57 -11.27 -5.56
CA ASP A 120 -12.41 -11.95 -6.85
C ASP A 120 -10.93 -11.83 -7.28
N ASP A 121 -10.05 -12.56 -6.58
CA ASP A 121 -8.58 -12.47 -6.64
C ASP A 121 -8.01 -12.59 -8.07
N ASP A 122 -8.68 -13.29 -8.97
CA ASP A 122 -8.22 -13.48 -10.35
C ASP A 122 -9.10 -12.79 -11.41
N ASN A 123 -10.13 -12.06 -10.96
CA ASN A 123 -11.01 -11.21 -11.75
C ASN A 123 -11.77 -11.97 -12.87
N ASP A 124 -12.13 -13.22 -12.62
CA ASP A 124 -12.84 -14.07 -13.58
C ASP A 124 -14.38 -13.95 -13.50
N ASN A 125 -14.87 -13.12 -12.57
CA ASN A 125 -16.26 -12.83 -12.21
C ASN A 125 -16.93 -13.85 -11.27
N TYR A 126 -16.18 -14.77 -10.67
CA TYR A 126 -16.63 -15.61 -9.58
C TYR A 126 -15.96 -15.15 -8.28
N GLU A 127 -16.78 -14.81 -7.27
CA GLU A 127 -16.22 -14.39 -5.98
C GLU A 127 -15.42 -15.54 -5.35
N ASP A 128 -14.29 -15.29 -4.68
CA ASP A 128 -13.42 -16.33 -4.07
C ASP A 128 -14.18 -17.30 -3.16
N SER A 129 -15.26 -16.83 -2.55
CA SER A 129 -16.11 -17.64 -1.66
C SER A 129 -17.01 -18.64 -2.37
N GLN A 130 -17.16 -18.50 -3.69
CA GLN A 130 -17.97 -19.29 -4.61
C GLN A 130 -17.12 -19.98 -5.68
N ASP A 131 -15.83 -19.65 -5.74
CA ASP A 131 -14.86 -20.16 -6.68
C ASP A 131 -14.09 -21.35 -6.06
N ASP A 132 -14.09 -22.49 -6.75
CA ASP A 132 -13.33 -23.68 -6.32
C ASP A 132 -11.82 -23.54 -6.59
N PHE A 133 -11.43 -22.63 -7.49
CA PHE A 133 -10.06 -22.24 -7.84
C PHE A 133 -9.87 -20.70 -7.85
N PRO A 134 -9.95 -20.00 -6.70
CA PRO A 134 -9.91 -18.54 -6.60
C PRO A 134 -8.62 -17.84 -7.08
N ARG A 135 -7.69 -18.57 -7.70
CA ARG A 135 -6.42 -18.03 -8.18
C ARG A 135 -6.10 -18.45 -9.62
N ASP A 136 -7.03 -19.10 -10.30
CA ASP A 136 -6.91 -19.46 -11.71
C ASP A 136 -8.08 -18.87 -12.49
N PRO A 137 -7.88 -17.78 -13.25
CA PRO A 137 -8.96 -17.06 -13.93
C PRO A 137 -9.59 -17.84 -15.09
N ASN A 138 -9.23 -19.10 -15.26
CA ASN A 138 -9.80 -20.02 -16.24
C ASN A 138 -10.57 -21.16 -15.60
N GLU A 139 -10.68 -21.25 -14.27
CA GLU A 139 -11.34 -22.34 -13.56
C GLU A 139 -12.10 -21.77 -12.36
N TRP A 140 -13.40 -22.10 -12.23
CA TRP A 140 -14.23 -21.60 -11.12
C TRP A 140 -15.07 -22.69 -10.45
N SER A 141 -15.04 -23.91 -10.97
CA SER A 141 -15.93 -25.03 -10.59
C SER A 141 -15.18 -26.35 -10.68
N ASP A 142 -15.36 -27.22 -9.67
CA ASP A 142 -14.86 -28.60 -9.60
C ASP A 142 -16.03 -29.54 -9.28
N PHE A 143 -16.77 -29.97 -10.32
CA PHE A 143 -18.06 -30.63 -10.15
C PHE A 143 -17.96 -31.95 -9.39
N ASP A 144 -16.89 -32.72 -9.59
CA ASP A 144 -16.68 -34.01 -8.95
C ASP A 144 -15.68 -34.00 -7.77
N ASN A 145 -15.07 -32.84 -7.50
CA ASN A 145 -14.14 -32.58 -6.41
C ASN A 145 -12.82 -33.38 -6.53
N ASP A 146 -12.32 -33.57 -7.76
CA ASP A 146 -11.06 -34.26 -8.01
C ASP A 146 -9.82 -33.34 -7.99
N GLY A 147 -10.06 -32.02 -8.01
CA GLY A 147 -9.04 -30.97 -7.98
C GLY A 147 -8.58 -30.48 -9.35
N LEU A 148 -9.22 -30.89 -10.45
CA LEU A 148 -9.15 -30.27 -11.77
C LEU A 148 -10.43 -29.46 -12.00
N GLY A 149 -10.31 -28.26 -12.56
CA GLY A 149 -11.49 -27.45 -12.86
C GLY A 149 -12.20 -27.92 -14.12
N ASP A 150 -13.52 -27.73 -14.17
CA ASP A 150 -14.40 -28.21 -15.24
C ASP A 150 -14.00 -27.68 -16.65
N ASN A 151 -13.20 -26.59 -16.77
CA ASN A 151 -12.74 -26.15 -18.11
C ASN A 151 -11.50 -26.92 -18.60
N ALA A 152 -10.73 -27.52 -17.69
CA ALA A 152 -9.54 -28.31 -17.97
C ALA A 152 -9.75 -29.82 -17.81
N ASP A 153 -10.72 -30.24 -17.00
CA ASP A 153 -11.13 -31.63 -16.90
C ASP A 153 -11.77 -32.11 -18.22
N LEU A 154 -11.72 -33.42 -18.44
CA LEU A 154 -12.28 -34.09 -19.59
C LEU A 154 -13.42 -35.04 -19.21
N ASP A 155 -13.73 -35.22 -17.92
CA ASP A 155 -14.75 -36.12 -17.35
C ASP A 155 -15.31 -35.44 -16.09
N ASP A 156 -15.99 -34.29 -16.25
CA ASP A 156 -16.33 -33.36 -15.16
C ASP A 156 -17.15 -34.01 -14.01
N ASP A 157 -17.84 -35.13 -14.26
CA ASP A 157 -18.63 -35.86 -13.26
C ASP A 157 -18.06 -37.21 -12.83
N ASN A 158 -16.88 -37.56 -13.33
CA ASN A 158 -16.14 -38.79 -13.04
C ASN A 158 -16.98 -40.07 -13.25
N ASP A 159 -17.89 -40.08 -14.23
CA ASP A 159 -18.71 -41.24 -14.59
C ASP A 159 -18.02 -42.20 -15.59
N ASN A 160 -16.79 -41.87 -16.01
CA ASN A 160 -15.94 -42.55 -16.98
C ASN A 160 -16.31 -42.28 -18.46
N TRP A 161 -17.12 -41.27 -18.74
CA TRP A 161 -17.37 -40.78 -20.09
C TRP A 161 -16.81 -39.38 -20.24
N SER A 162 -16.08 -39.12 -21.33
CA SER A 162 -15.54 -37.78 -21.52
C SER A 162 -16.61 -36.78 -21.92
N ASP A 163 -16.48 -35.50 -21.57
CA ASP A 163 -17.46 -34.46 -21.94
C ASP A 163 -17.63 -34.36 -23.46
N LEU A 164 -16.58 -34.70 -24.21
CA LEU A 164 -16.62 -34.80 -25.68
C LEU A 164 -17.56 -35.93 -26.16
N ASP A 165 -17.48 -37.09 -25.51
CA ASP A 165 -18.34 -38.24 -25.82
C ASP A 165 -19.79 -37.95 -25.40
N GLU A 166 -19.98 -37.32 -24.25
CA GLU A 166 -21.29 -36.93 -23.76
C GLU A 166 -21.97 -35.85 -24.59
N PHE A 167 -21.23 -34.80 -24.97
CA PHE A 167 -21.71 -33.81 -25.92
C PHE A 167 -22.14 -34.46 -27.24
N SER A 168 -21.38 -35.47 -27.69
CA SER A 168 -21.70 -36.22 -28.91
C SER A 168 -22.95 -37.11 -28.75
N CYS A 169 -23.20 -37.59 -27.54
CA CYS A 169 -24.34 -38.44 -27.18
C CYS A 169 -25.56 -37.68 -26.63
N MET A 170 -25.48 -36.35 -26.52
CA MET A 170 -26.50 -35.47 -25.93
C MET A 170 -26.80 -35.81 -24.47
N THR A 171 -25.78 -36.17 -23.70
CA THR A 171 -25.84 -36.30 -22.25
C THR A 171 -25.24 -35.08 -21.55
N GLU A 172 -25.19 -35.08 -20.22
CA GLU A 172 -24.91 -33.88 -19.41
C GLU A 172 -23.60 -34.12 -18.64
N SER A 173 -22.51 -33.41 -18.98
CA SER A 173 -21.19 -33.63 -18.37
C SER A 173 -21.08 -33.32 -16.88
N LEU A 174 -22.04 -32.56 -16.36
CA LEU A 174 -22.12 -32.23 -14.94
C LEU A 174 -23.21 -33.06 -14.26
N ASN A 175 -23.36 -34.34 -14.62
CA ASN A 175 -24.40 -35.20 -14.06
C ASN A 175 -24.08 -36.69 -14.21
N TYR A 176 -23.47 -37.25 -13.16
CA TYR A 176 -23.07 -38.66 -13.06
C TYR A 176 -24.10 -39.72 -13.50
N ASN A 177 -25.40 -39.39 -13.53
CA ASN A 177 -26.46 -40.31 -13.95
C ASN A 177 -26.85 -40.17 -15.44
N SER A 178 -26.27 -39.21 -16.14
CA SER A 178 -26.50 -38.87 -17.53
C SER A 178 -25.44 -39.56 -18.40
N THR A 179 -25.46 -40.88 -18.43
CA THR A 179 -24.48 -41.64 -19.23
C THR A 179 -24.97 -41.85 -20.67
N PRO A 180 -24.08 -41.84 -21.67
CA PRO A 180 -24.38 -42.32 -23.00
C PRO A 180 -25.04 -43.70 -22.99
N ILE A 181 -26.16 -43.85 -23.72
CA ILE A 181 -26.83 -45.14 -23.85
C ILE A 181 -26.14 -45.96 -24.94
N ASP A 182 -25.44 -47.02 -24.53
CA ASP A 182 -24.96 -48.08 -25.42
C ASP A 182 -26.14 -48.68 -26.21
N SER A 183 -26.32 -48.18 -27.43
CA SER A 183 -27.44 -48.50 -28.30
C SER A 183 -27.17 -49.71 -29.21
N ASP A 184 -25.91 -50.14 -29.35
CA ASP A 184 -25.49 -51.28 -30.16
C ASP A 184 -24.90 -52.45 -29.35
N SER A 185 -24.90 -52.33 -28.02
CA SER A 185 -24.53 -53.37 -27.05
C SER A 185 -23.11 -53.88 -27.24
N ASP A 186 -22.18 -53.02 -27.65
CA ASP A 186 -20.78 -53.40 -27.84
C ASP A 186 -19.90 -53.13 -26.60
N ASN A 187 -20.48 -52.59 -25.53
CA ASN A 187 -19.80 -52.30 -24.26
C ASN A 187 -18.52 -51.45 -24.45
N LEU A 188 -18.50 -50.58 -25.46
CA LEU A 188 -17.44 -49.60 -25.70
C LEU A 188 -17.98 -48.18 -25.62
#